data_AF-A0A1G2IAC1-F1
#
_entry.id   AF-A0A1G2IAC1-F1
#
_cell.length_a   1.000
_cell.length_b   1.000
_cell.length_c   1.000
_cell.angle_alpha   90.00
_cell.angle_beta   90.00
_cell.angle_gamma   90.00
#
_symmetry.space_group_name_H-M   'P 1'
#
loop_
_entity.id
_entity.type
_entity.pdbx_description
1 polymer ?
#
loop_
_entity_poly.entity_id
_entity_poly.type
_entity_poly.pdbx_seq_one_letter_code
_entity_poly.pdbx_strand_id
1 'polypeptide(L)'
;MGKEIKAVIFIIGAILLLVIGYAANNFWSLSDFNINKDKEDIYCTVEAKMCPDGSYVGRVAPNCDFSPCPNVKTGILKGKVSIGPLCPTEPCSTAAKNPYISRMIVIKKQTGELLFNASLSDTGNFETEIVAGTYILELSDCNFLGCQSKTIIIEENKTTEINIDIDTGIR
;
A
#
# COMPACT_ATOMS: atom_id res chain seq x y z
N MET A 1 -10.67 -38.04 -83.79
CA MET A 1 -10.77 -38.13 -82.31
C MET A 1 -9.77 -37.24 -81.54
N GLY A 2 -8.80 -36.55 -82.19
CA GLY A 2 -7.82 -35.72 -81.48
C GLY A 2 -8.15 -34.22 -81.33
N LYS A 3 -9.12 -33.70 -82.09
CA LYS A 3 -9.47 -32.26 -82.09
C LYS A 3 -10.30 -31.86 -80.86
N GLU A 4 -11.26 -32.70 -80.49
CA GLU A 4 -12.09 -32.52 -79.29
C GLU A 4 -11.26 -32.59 -78.00
N ILE A 5 -10.31 -33.53 -77.90
CA ILE A 5 -9.44 -33.69 -76.73
C ILE A 5 -8.54 -32.46 -76.54
N LYS A 6 -8.00 -31.90 -77.63
CA LYS A 6 -7.20 -30.66 -77.57
C LYS A 6 -8.03 -29.47 -77.09
N ALA A 7 -9.29 -29.38 -77.50
CA ALA A 7 -10.21 -28.34 -77.03
C ALA A 7 -10.50 -28.47 -75.53
N VAL A 8 -10.75 -29.71 -75.05
CA VAL A 8 -11.02 -29.97 -73.62
C VAL A 8 -9.81 -29.63 -72.75
N ILE A 9 -8.59 -30.00 -73.15
CA ILE A 9 -7.36 -29.68 -72.41
C ILE A 9 -7.15 -28.15 -72.31
N PHE A 10 -7.42 -27.42 -73.40
CA PHE A 10 -7.27 -25.96 -73.43
C PHE A 10 -8.28 -25.28 -72.50
N ILE A 11 -9.53 -25.77 -72.46
CA ILE A 11 -10.58 -25.25 -71.59
C ILE A 11 -10.25 -25.53 -70.12
N ILE A 12 -9.80 -26.74 -69.77
CA ILE A 12 -9.42 -27.08 -68.40
C ILE A 12 -8.23 -26.22 -67.96
N GLY A 13 -7.21 -26.04 -68.80
CA GLY A 13 -6.05 -25.19 -68.50
C GLY A 13 -6.44 -23.73 -68.25
N ALA A 14 -7.35 -23.18 -69.05
CA ALA A 14 -7.84 -21.82 -68.87
C ALA A 14 -8.64 -21.66 -67.56
N ILE A 15 -9.47 -22.63 -67.21
CA ILE A 15 -10.23 -22.64 -65.95
C ILE A 15 -9.27 -22.73 -64.76
N LEU A 16 -8.24 -23.57 -64.83
CA LEU A 16 -7.27 -23.75 -63.76
C LEU A 16 -6.45 -22.47 -63.51
N LEU A 17 -6.07 -21.75 -64.57
CA LEU A 17 -5.42 -20.45 -64.48
C LEU A 17 -6.33 -19.37 -63.88
N LEU A 18 -7.62 -19.36 -64.24
CA LEU A 18 -8.60 -18.43 -63.66
C LEU A 18 -8.84 -18.69 -62.17
N VAL A 19 -8.90 -19.97 -61.75
CA VAL A 19 -9.03 -20.35 -60.34
C VAL A 19 -7.79 -19.98 -59.54
N ILE A 20 -6.58 -20.19 -60.08
CA ILE A 20 -5.34 -19.78 -59.42
C ILE A 20 -5.26 -18.25 -59.32
N GLY A 21 -5.64 -17.50 -60.36
CA GLY A 21 -5.67 -16.03 -60.32
C GLY A 21 -6.70 -15.48 -59.33
N TYR A 22 -7.89 -16.08 -59.25
CA TYR A 22 -8.91 -15.73 -58.26
C TYR A 22 -8.46 -16.07 -56.84
N ALA A 23 -7.83 -17.24 -56.64
CA ALA A 23 -7.24 -17.61 -55.36
C ALA A 23 -6.12 -16.65 -54.96
N ALA A 24 -5.22 -16.26 -55.88
CA ALA A 24 -4.17 -15.29 -55.59
C ALA A 24 -4.71 -13.90 -55.21
N ASN A 25 -5.81 -13.45 -55.84
CA ASN A 25 -6.45 -12.17 -55.50
C ASN A 25 -7.21 -12.18 -54.15
N ASN A 26 -7.64 -13.35 -53.68
CA ASN A 26 -8.30 -13.52 -52.38
C ASN A 26 -7.35 -14.07 -51.29
N PHE A 27 -6.16 -14.56 -51.67
CA PHE A 27 -5.13 -15.18 -50.82
C PHE A 27 -3.80 -14.42 -50.90
N TRP A 28 -3.85 -13.13 -51.25
CA TRP A 28 -2.84 -12.13 -50.86
C TRP A 28 -3.36 -11.29 -49.69
N SER A 29 -4.01 -11.94 -48.73
CA SER A 29 -4.25 -11.39 -47.39
C SER A 29 -3.44 -12.18 -46.37
N LEU A 30 -2.12 -12.17 -46.57
CA LEU A 30 -1.12 -12.66 -45.62
C LEU A 30 -0.12 -11.55 -45.25
N SER A 31 -0.49 -10.29 -45.49
CA SER A 31 0.25 -9.11 -45.05
C SER A 31 -0.25 -8.55 -43.71
N ASP A 32 -1.29 -9.13 -43.10
CA ASP A 32 -1.72 -8.75 -41.75
C ASP A 32 -1.01 -9.57 -40.64
N PHE A 33 0.24 -10.00 -40.88
CA PHE A 33 1.14 -10.25 -39.75
C PHE A 33 1.60 -8.89 -39.23
N ASN A 34 0.68 -8.24 -38.53
CA ASN A 34 0.92 -7.04 -37.75
C ASN A 34 1.76 -7.46 -36.54
N ILE A 35 3.05 -7.74 -36.77
CA ILE A 35 4.02 -7.70 -35.70
C ILE A 35 3.97 -6.26 -35.23
N ASN A 36 3.30 -6.03 -34.11
CA ASN A 36 3.50 -4.85 -33.28
C ASN A 36 4.99 -4.81 -32.97
N LYS A 37 5.73 -4.22 -33.89
CA LYS A 37 7.12 -3.86 -33.77
C LYS A 37 7.11 -2.74 -32.73
N ASP A 38 7.95 -2.90 -31.72
CA ASP A 38 8.24 -1.91 -30.69
C ASP A 38 7.23 -1.85 -29.51
N LYS A 39 7.00 -3.00 -28.85
CA LYS A 39 7.07 -2.97 -27.37
C LYS A 39 8.49 -3.39 -27.01
N GLU A 40 9.39 -2.42 -26.96
CA GLU A 40 10.67 -2.63 -26.30
C GLU A 40 10.35 -3.03 -24.85
N ASP A 41 10.77 -4.22 -24.44
CA ASP A 41 10.55 -4.70 -23.08
C ASP A 41 11.41 -3.83 -22.15
N ILE A 42 10.82 -2.77 -21.61
CA ILE A 42 11.47 -1.88 -20.65
C ILE A 42 11.50 -2.58 -19.29
N TYR A 43 12.70 -2.96 -18.86
CA TYR A 43 12.93 -3.53 -17.54
C TYR A 43 13.30 -2.42 -16.55
N CYS A 44 12.55 -2.33 -15.46
CA CYS A 44 12.85 -1.43 -14.35
C CYS A 44 13.64 -2.14 -13.25
N THR A 45 14.37 -1.37 -12.44
CA THR A 45 15.07 -1.91 -11.27
C THR A 45 14.08 -2.38 -10.21
N VAL A 46 14.45 -3.42 -9.44
CA VAL A 46 13.61 -4.02 -8.39
C VAL A 46 13.74 -3.24 -7.08
N GLU A 47 13.47 -1.95 -7.15
CA GLU A 47 13.47 -1.06 -5.99
C GLU A 47 12.07 -1.01 -5.36
N ALA A 48 12.03 -0.89 -4.05
CA ALA A 48 10.81 -0.73 -3.27
C ALA A 48 10.82 0.61 -2.54
N LYS A 49 9.71 1.34 -2.62
CA LYS A 49 9.46 2.56 -1.86
C LYS A 49 8.37 2.28 -0.84
N MET A 50 8.65 2.55 0.44
CA MET A 50 7.66 2.45 1.51
C MET A 50 6.63 3.59 1.39
N CYS A 51 5.36 3.23 1.48
CA CYS A 51 4.23 4.14 1.49
C CYS A 51 3.84 4.51 2.93
N PRO A 52 3.07 5.60 3.15
CA PRO A 52 2.63 6.01 4.49
C PRO A 52 1.82 4.95 5.25
N ASP A 53 1.20 4.02 4.54
CA ASP A 53 0.49 2.86 5.10
C ASP A 53 1.39 1.68 5.45
N GLY A 54 2.69 1.81 5.23
CA GLY A 54 3.68 0.75 5.40
C GLY A 54 3.71 -0.29 4.28
N SER A 55 2.86 -0.15 3.24
CA SER A 55 2.99 -0.96 2.03
C SER A 55 4.22 -0.55 1.22
N TYR A 56 4.59 -1.36 0.23
CA TYR A 56 5.72 -1.06 -0.65
C TYR A 56 5.26 -1.02 -2.11
N VAL A 57 5.70 0.00 -2.84
CA VAL A 57 5.48 0.15 -4.27
C VAL A 57 6.79 0.03 -5.04
N GLY A 58 6.73 -0.59 -6.21
CA GLY A 58 7.86 -0.75 -7.12
C GLY A 58 7.85 0.26 -8.27
N ARG A 59 8.92 0.23 -9.07
CA ARG A 59 9.00 1.00 -10.32
C ARG A 59 8.18 0.35 -11.43
N VAL A 60 7.55 1.17 -12.26
CA VAL A 60 6.71 0.73 -13.38
C VAL A 60 7.14 1.38 -14.69
N ALA A 61 7.20 0.58 -15.76
CA ALA A 61 7.45 1.04 -17.12
C ALA A 61 6.33 1.99 -17.60
N PRO A 62 6.58 2.90 -18.57
CA PRO A 62 7.80 3.03 -19.38
C PRO A 62 8.91 3.89 -18.76
N ASN A 63 8.59 4.76 -17.81
CA ASN A 63 9.55 5.71 -17.25
C ASN A 63 10.33 5.15 -16.04
N CYS A 64 9.95 3.96 -15.56
CA CYS A 64 10.48 3.37 -14.33
C CYS A 64 10.29 4.25 -13.10
N ASP A 65 9.18 4.99 -13.07
CA ASP A 65 8.75 5.75 -11.90
C ASP A 65 8.08 4.82 -10.88
N PHE A 66 8.10 5.20 -9.59
CA PHE A 66 7.34 4.44 -8.58
C PHE A 66 5.84 4.52 -8.87
N SER A 67 5.16 3.37 -8.80
CA SER A 67 3.71 3.32 -8.79
C SER A 67 3.16 4.22 -7.68
N PRO A 68 2.02 4.90 -7.87
CA PRO A 68 1.38 5.63 -6.79
C PRO A 68 1.12 4.71 -5.60
N CYS A 69 1.30 5.25 -4.39
CA CYS A 69 0.87 4.57 -3.18
C CYS A 69 -0.64 4.31 -3.24
N PRO A 70 -1.13 3.23 -2.60
CA PRO A 70 -2.57 2.99 -2.48
C PRO A 70 -3.26 4.24 -1.95
N ASN A 71 -4.49 4.52 -2.39
CA ASN A 71 -5.30 5.55 -1.73
C ASN A 71 -5.61 5.07 -0.31
N VAL A 72 -4.87 5.61 0.63
CA VAL A 72 -4.91 5.21 2.01
C VAL A 72 -6.04 5.95 2.72
N LYS A 73 -6.93 5.19 3.33
CA LYS A 73 -7.94 5.73 4.24
C LYS A 73 -7.25 6.07 5.55
N THR A 74 -7.11 7.33 5.90
CA THR A 74 -6.48 7.77 7.17
C THR A 74 -7.54 8.20 8.18
N GLY A 75 -7.18 8.20 9.45
CA GLY A 75 -7.98 8.75 10.55
C GLY A 75 -7.06 9.40 11.59
N ILE A 76 -7.65 10.22 12.45
CA ILE A 76 -6.93 10.93 13.51
C ILE A 76 -7.03 10.10 14.79
N LEU A 77 -5.89 9.76 15.37
CA LEU A 77 -5.79 9.22 16.72
C LEU A 77 -5.37 10.36 17.64
N LYS A 78 -6.19 10.67 18.64
CA LYS A 78 -5.86 11.63 19.69
C LYS A 78 -6.15 11.05 21.07
N GLY A 79 -5.50 11.59 22.09
CA GLY A 79 -5.74 11.11 23.43
C GLY A 79 -4.95 11.79 24.51
N LYS A 80 -5.19 11.36 25.73
CA LYS A 80 -4.51 11.84 26.92
C LYS A 80 -4.04 10.69 27.80
N VAL A 81 -2.81 10.80 28.27
CA VAL A 81 -2.24 9.95 29.30
C VAL A 81 -2.27 10.70 30.62
N SER A 82 -2.90 10.12 31.63
CA SER A 82 -2.90 10.64 33.00
C SER A 82 -2.01 9.73 33.85
N ILE A 83 -0.96 10.27 34.47
CA ILE A 83 -0.07 9.50 35.36
C ILE A 83 -0.11 10.14 36.75
N GLY A 84 -0.54 9.39 37.75
CA GLY A 84 -0.51 9.87 39.13
C GLY A 84 -0.93 8.82 40.14
N PRO A 85 -0.78 9.11 41.44
CA PRO A 85 -0.08 10.26 42.01
C PRO A 85 1.46 10.15 41.86
N LEU A 86 2.20 11.26 41.77
CA LEU A 86 3.66 11.21 41.55
C LEU A 86 4.49 11.24 42.83
N CYS A 87 3.87 11.59 43.95
CA CYS A 87 4.55 11.79 45.23
C CYS A 87 3.65 11.30 46.38
N PRO A 88 4.23 10.74 47.47
CA PRO A 88 3.45 10.28 48.62
C PRO A 88 2.82 11.41 49.44
N THR A 89 3.47 12.57 49.53
CA THR A 89 3.05 13.68 50.42
C THR A 89 3.19 15.05 49.74
N GLU A 90 2.21 15.92 49.95
CA GLU A 90 2.25 17.33 49.54
C GLU A 90 3.04 18.20 50.54
N PRO A 91 3.73 19.28 50.13
CA PRO A 91 3.94 19.75 48.75
C PRO A 91 5.21 19.16 48.11
N CYS A 92 5.16 18.88 46.81
CA CYS A 92 6.28 18.36 46.04
C CYS A 92 7.49 19.31 46.09
N SER A 93 8.55 18.92 46.80
CA SER A 93 9.71 19.77 47.12
C SER A 93 10.67 20.04 45.94
N THR A 94 10.50 19.38 44.81
CA THR A 94 11.35 19.58 43.63
C THR A 94 10.45 19.59 42.42
N ALA A 95 10.61 20.58 41.54
CA ALA A 95 9.94 20.68 40.24
C ALA A 95 9.72 19.28 39.66
N ALA A 96 8.48 18.78 39.76
CA ALA A 96 8.18 17.40 39.44
C ALA A 96 8.65 17.18 38.00
N LYS A 97 9.69 16.36 37.83
CA LYS A 97 10.19 16.01 36.50
C LYS A 97 8.99 15.51 35.74
N ASN A 98 8.65 16.21 34.67
CA ASN A 98 7.40 16.00 33.96
C ASN A 98 7.27 14.51 33.59
N PRO A 99 6.21 13.81 34.03
CA PRO A 99 6.05 12.38 33.83
C PRO A 99 5.78 12.02 32.37
N TYR A 100 5.65 12.98 31.46
CA TYR A 100 5.40 12.74 30.04
C TYR A 100 6.67 12.94 29.21
N ILE A 101 7.62 13.75 29.69
CA ILE A 101 8.91 13.96 29.02
C ILE A 101 9.67 12.63 29.00
N SER A 102 10.15 12.24 27.81
CA SER A 102 10.77 10.95 27.50
C SER A 102 9.83 9.74 27.34
N ARG A 103 8.51 9.95 27.27
CA ARG A 103 7.55 8.88 26.97
C ARG A 103 6.86 9.11 25.63
N MET A 104 6.50 8.00 24.97
CA MET A 104 5.79 8.00 23.71
C MET A 104 4.71 6.92 23.70
N ILE A 105 3.65 7.17 22.93
CA ILE A 105 2.66 6.14 22.60
C ILE A 105 3.23 5.31 21.47
N VAL A 106 3.37 4.01 21.74
CA VAL A 106 3.76 2.98 20.78
C VAL A 106 2.49 2.38 20.20
N ILE A 107 2.30 2.54 18.90
CA ILE A 107 1.11 2.10 18.17
C ILE A 107 1.54 0.93 17.29
N LYS A 108 1.19 -0.29 17.71
CA LYS A 108 1.52 -1.51 16.98
C LYS A 108 0.32 -1.96 16.16
N LYS A 109 0.50 -2.24 14.88
CA LYS A 109 -0.56 -2.92 14.11
C LYS A 109 -0.81 -4.30 14.72
N GLN A 110 -2.07 -4.73 14.82
CA GLN A 110 -2.38 -6.05 15.39
C GLN A 110 -1.71 -7.21 14.64
N THR A 111 -1.39 -7.02 13.36
CA THR A 111 -0.69 -7.99 12.52
C THR A 111 0.85 -7.94 12.65
N GLY A 112 1.39 -7.11 13.54
CA GLY A 112 2.81 -7.11 13.95
C GLY A 112 3.80 -6.33 13.08
N GLU A 113 3.37 -5.79 11.94
CA GLU A 113 4.30 -5.32 10.90
C GLU A 113 4.68 -3.83 10.99
N LEU A 114 3.88 -2.98 11.65
CA LEU A 114 4.11 -1.54 11.72
C LEU A 114 4.08 -1.03 13.16
N LEU A 115 5.09 -0.25 13.51
CA LEU A 115 5.25 0.42 14.78
C LEU A 115 5.33 1.93 14.52
N PHE A 116 4.29 2.65 14.94
CA PHE A 116 4.25 4.10 14.94
C PHE A 116 4.43 4.64 16.35
N ASN A 117 4.90 5.88 16.42
CA ASN A 117 5.43 6.46 17.62
C ASN A 117 4.92 7.90 17.72
N ALA A 118 4.09 8.19 18.73
CA ALA A 118 3.55 9.52 18.97
C ALA A 118 4.12 10.09 20.28
N SER A 119 4.77 11.26 20.19
CA SER A 119 5.31 11.97 21.34
C SER A 119 4.17 12.49 22.22
N LEU A 120 4.36 12.42 23.54
CA LEU A 120 3.46 13.07 24.48
C LEU A 120 3.85 14.54 24.69
N SER A 121 2.85 15.41 24.80
CA SER A 121 3.05 16.77 25.31
C SER A 121 3.44 16.76 26.78
N ASP A 122 3.85 17.91 27.29
CA ASP A 122 4.09 18.16 28.72
C ASP A 122 2.84 17.98 29.62
N THR A 123 1.67 17.84 29.01
CA THR A 123 0.36 17.65 29.66
C THR A 123 -0.18 16.23 29.43
N GLY A 124 0.59 15.37 28.77
CA GLY A 124 0.22 13.98 28.47
C GLY A 124 -0.68 13.82 27.24
N ASN A 125 -0.92 14.87 26.47
CA ASN A 125 -1.75 14.81 25.27
C ASN A 125 -0.92 14.32 24.07
N PHE A 126 -1.56 13.62 23.14
CA PHE A 126 -0.99 13.25 21.85
C PHE A 126 -2.03 13.29 20.75
N GLU A 127 -1.56 13.54 19.53
CA GLU A 127 -2.37 13.52 18.33
C GLU A 127 -1.49 13.08 17.15
N THR A 128 -1.99 12.14 16.35
CA THR A 128 -1.31 11.66 15.15
C THR A 128 -2.33 11.19 14.12
N GLU A 129 -2.01 11.42 12.84
CA GLU A 129 -2.76 10.82 11.74
C GLU A 129 -2.14 9.46 11.40
N ILE A 130 -2.98 8.42 11.34
CA ILE A 130 -2.56 7.06 10.99
C ILE A 130 -3.59 6.39 10.08
N VAL A 131 -3.17 5.33 9.42
CA VAL A 131 -4.02 4.58 8.49
C VAL A 131 -5.14 3.86 9.22
N ALA A 132 -6.32 3.79 8.59
CA ALA A 132 -7.45 3.02 9.09
C ALA A 132 -7.07 1.55 9.27
N GLY A 133 -7.45 0.99 10.43
CA GLY A 133 -7.04 -0.35 10.81
C GLY A 133 -7.15 -0.59 12.31
N THR A 134 -6.75 -1.79 12.73
CA THR A 134 -6.78 -2.21 14.14
C THR A 134 -5.37 -2.21 14.72
N TYR A 135 -5.22 -1.54 15.86
CA TYR A 135 -3.94 -1.29 16.50
C TYR A 135 -3.99 -1.65 17.98
N ILE A 136 -2.83 -1.95 18.54
CA ILE A 136 -2.57 -2.12 19.95
C ILE A 136 -1.73 -0.92 20.40
N LEU A 137 -2.23 -0.15 21.35
CA LEU A 137 -1.56 0.98 21.95
C LEU A 137 -0.85 0.54 23.22
N GLU A 138 0.40 0.95 23.35
CA GLU A 138 1.24 0.76 24.52
C GLU A 138 1.93 2.08 24.86
N LEU A 139 2.28 2.28 26.13
CA LEU A 139 3.14 3.38 26.55
C LEU A 139 4.60 2.89 26.59
N SER A 140 5.56 3.69 26.14
CA SER A 140 6.97 3.35 26.30
C SER A 140 7.37 3.26 27.78
N ASP A 141 8.36 2.41 28.08
CA ASP A 141 8.91 2.22 29.44
C ASP A 141 7.88 1.81 30.51
N CYS A 142 6.85 1.08 30.07
CA CYS A 142 5.70 0.71 30.89
C CYS A 142 5.94 -0.48 31.85
N ASN A 143 7.08 -1.18 31.74
CA ASN A 143 7.40 -2.35 32.58
C ASN A 143 7.32 -2.09 34.10
N PHE A 144 7.49 -0.83 34.54
CA PHE A 144 7.46 -0.44 35.95
C PHE A 144 6.11 0.12 36.41
N LEU A 145 5.24 0.56 35.49
CA LEU A 145 4.00 1.28 35.80
C LEU A 145 2.74 0.42 35.67
N GLY A 146 2.85 -0.83 35.25
CA GLY A 146 1.71 -1.77 35.14
C GLY A 146 0.65 -1.35 34.12
N CYS A 147 1.00 -0.55 33.11
CA CYS A 147 0.05 -0.11 32.10
C CYS A 147 -0.41 -1.28 31.21
N GLN A 148 -1.69 -1.23 30.85
CA GLN A 148 -2.30 -2.22 29.98
C GLN A 148 -2.26 -1.75 28.53
N SER A 149 -1.95 -2.68 27.63
CA SER A 149 -2.10 -2.45 26.20
C SER A 149 -3.58 -2.29 25.84
N LYS A 150 -3.92 -1.37 24.95
CA LYS A 150 -5.30 -1.11 24.55
C LYS A 150 -5.50 -1.29 23.06
N THR A 151 -6.45 -2.14 22.67
CA THR A 151 -6.82 -2.29 21.27
C THR A 151 -7.73 -1.14 20.83
N ILE A 152 -7.43 -0.53 19.70
CA ILE A 152 -8.24 0.51 19.08
C ILE A 152 -8.49 0.21 17.60
N ILE A 153 -9.51 0.86 17.06
CA ILE A 153 -9.85 0.84 15.64
C ILE A 153 -9.81 2.28 15.14
N ILE A 154 -9.09 2.48 14.04
CA ILE A 154 -9.05 3.75 13.31
C ILE A 154 -9.90 3.59 12.06
N GLU A 155 -10.80 4.54 11.85
CA GLU A 155 -11.69 4.59 10.71
C GLU A 155 -11.35 5.78 9.80
N GLU A 156 -11.72 5.65 8.52
CA GLU A 156 -11.49 6.68 7.51
C GLU A 156 -12.15 8.02 7.88
N ASN A 157 -11.37 9.10 7.82
CA ASN A 157 -11.80 10.48 8.09
C ASN A 157 -12.49 10.67 9.45
N LYS A 158 -12.23 9.80 10.43
CA LYS A 158 -12.74 9.90 11.79
C LYS A 158 -11.64 10.17 12.78
N THR A 159 -12.04 10.77 13.90
CA THR A 159 -11.17 10.98 15.05
C THR A 159 -11.50 9.94 16.12
N THR A 160 -10.53 9.09 16.43
CA THR A 160 -10.58 8.14 17.54
C THR A 160 -9.90 8.78 18.75
N GLU A 161 -10.63 8.95 19.84
CA GLU A 161 -10.14 9.54 21.09
C GLU A 161 -9.93 8.47 22.16
N ILE A 162 -8.80 8.53 22.87
CA ILE A 162 -8.47 7.54 23.90
C ILE A 162 -7.83 8.18 25.14
N ASN A 163 -8.30 7.75 26.31
CA ASN A 163 -7.69 8.09 27.59
C ASN A 163 -7.00 6.87 28.19
N ILE A 164 -5.80 7.09 28.71
CA ILE A 164 -4.95 6.09 29.38
C ILE A 164 -4.64 6.63 30.76
N ASP A 165 -5.25 6.03 31.78
CA ASP A 165 -5.04 6.41 33.18
C ASP A 165 -4.13 5.39 33.86
N ILE A 166 -3.03 5.87 34.42
CA ILE A 166 -2.00 5.09 35.09
C ILE A 166 -1.99 5.51 36.56
N ASP A 167 -2.45 4.59 37.41
CA ASP A 167 -2.29 4.68 38.86
C ASP A 167 -0.90 4.17 39.24
N THR A 168 -0.06 5.05 39.78
CA THR A 168 1.30 4.69 40.24
C THR A 168 1.28 3.90 41.54
N GLY A 169 0.14 3.85 42.24
CA GLY A 169 0.00 3.19 43.54
C GLY A 169 0.71 3.90 44.70
N ILE A 170 1.25 5.11 44.47
CA ILE A 170 1.89 5.91 45.51
C ILE A 170 0.81 6.41 46.49
N ARG A 171 0.97 6.18 47.80
CA ARG A 171 0.06 6.58 48.88
C ARG A 171 0.83 6.92 50.15
#